data_AF-A0AAP4R8H4-F1
#
_entry.id   AF-A0AAP4R8H4-F1
#
_cell.length_a   1.000
_cell.length_b   1.000
_cell.length_c   1.000
_cell.angle_alpha   90.00
_cell.angle_beta   90.00
_cell.angle_gamma   90.00
#
_symmetry.space_group_name_H-M   'P 1'
#
loop_
_entity.id
_entity.type
_entity.pdbx_description
1 polymer ?
#
loop_
_entity_poly.entity_id
_entity_poly.type
_entity_poly.pdbx_seq_one_letter_code
_entity_poly.pdbx_strand_id
1 'polypeptide(L)'
;MLMKAMAATAVATATVVSNISYAHPVPASDASATLPGGWRYVQPEDAPQMPPVLKSILNAAQLTGSSIENSVPSKVSEEVNQMISQPKIPVDIVNNLKVIFDSDLLLRDKFYTEANLKDIFNLEVASVIEKSDGAERNTSISGSVSDLVFPRIKTSEFFGGSAAGARFGGGKTIHQSGAVTAALNFGMYKGGPDFNAAMKIFANKFVRLPSEPFPHGGPGAPTAPHGSETWRCYQVDGQYERTITVGFNSAGNLSNILIEVRKS
;
A
#
# COMPACT_ATOMS: atom_id res chain seq x y z
N MET A 1 -49.60 27.35 13.02
CA MET A 1 -49.62 25.92 12.63
C MET A 1 -48.37 25.66 11.79
N LEU A 2 -47.58 24.67 12.22
CA LEU A 2 -46.19 24.41 11.85
C LEU A 2 -46.09 23.60 10.53
N MET A 3 -45.05 23.89 9.74
CA MET A 3 -44.23 23.00 8.87
C MET A 3 -44.93 22.10 7.82
N LYS A 4 -44.40 21.89 6.61
CA LYS A 4 -43.04 21.35 6.34
C LYS A 4 -42.71 21.52 4.85
N ALA A 5 -41.55 22.10 4.55
CA ALA A 5 -40.94 22.04 3.21
C ALA A 5 -40.29 20.66 3.05
N MET A 6 -40.59 19.97 1.94
CA MET A 6 -39.89 18.75 1.55
C MET A 6 -38.61 19.12 0.81
N ALA A 7 -37.46 18.81 1.41
CA ALA A 7 -36.18 18.83 0.74
C ALA A 7 -36.00 17.51 -0.01
N ALA A 8 -35.86 17.58 -1.34
CA ALA A 8 -35.44 16.43 -2.14
C ALA A 8 -33.92 16.28 -2.00
N THR A 9 -33.48 15.22 -1.33
CA THR A 9 -32.07 14.86 -1.24
C THR A 9 -31.68 14.08 -2.50
N ALA A 10 -30.88 14.69 -3.36
CA ALA A 10 -30.23 14.00 -4.47
C ALA A 10 -29.15 13.07 -3.92
N VAL A 11 -29.30 11.76 -4.11
CA VAL A 11 -28.27 10.77 -3.80
C VAL A 11 -27.27 10.77 -4.96
N ALA A 12 -26.09 11.35 -4.72
CA ALA A 12 -24.96 11.23 -5.63
C ALA A 12 -24.33 9.84 -5.45
N THR A 13 -24.64 8.92 -6.36
CA THR A 13 -23.91 7.65 -6.47
C THR A 13 -22.52 7.93 -7.03
N ALA A 14 -21.52 7.96 -6.16
CA ALA A 14 -20.12 7.98 -6.56
C ALA A 14 -19.70 6.56 -6.98
N THR A 15 -19.73 6.29 -8.28
CA THR A 15 -19.17 5.07 -8.87
C THR A 15 -17.65 5.21 -8.89
N VAL A 16 -16.96 4.63 -7.92
CA VAL A 16 -15.50 4.47 -7.98
C VAL A 16 -15.19 3.18 -8.74
N VAL A 17 -14.59 3.34 -9.91
CA VAL A 17 -14.11 2.23 -10.74
C VAL A 17 -12.76 1.78 -10.18
N SER A 18 -12.76 0.73 -9.36
CA SER A 18 -11.55 0.03 -8.96
C SER A 18 -11.08 -0.87 -10.10
N ASN A 19 -10.21 -0.36 -10.98
CA ASN A 19 -9.53 -1.20 -11.97
C ASN A 19 -8.51 -2.10 -11.25
N ILE A 20 -8.95 -3.27 -10.80
CA ILE A 20 -8.06 -4.32 -10.29
C ILE A 20 -7.55 -5.11 -11.50
N SER A 21 -6.36 -4.77 -11.98
CA SER A 21 -5.68 -5.55 -13.02
C SER A 21 -4.96 -6.74 -12.36
N TYR A 22 -5.47 -7.95 -12.62
CA TYR A 22 -4.80 -9.20 -12.29
C TYR A 22 -3.90 -9.59 -13.46
N ALA A 23 -2.60 -9.57 -13.27
CA ALA A 23 -1.68 -10.24 -14.17
C ALA A 23 -0.93 -11.32 -13.38
N HIS A 24 -1.35 -12.57 -13.56
CA HIS A 24 -0.43 -13.69 -13.44
C HIS A 24 0.49 -13.65 -14.68
N PRO A 25 1.81 -13.82 -14.55
CA PRO A 25 2.66 -13.99 -15.73
C PRO A 25 2.28 -15.31 -16.41
N VAL A 26 1.67 -15.21 -17.59
CA VAL A 26 1.51 -16.33 -18.53
C VAL A 26 2.89 -16.64 -19.10
N PRO A 27 3.32 -17.92 -19.19
CA PRO A 27 4.55 -18.27 -19.90
C PRO A 27 4.45 -17.78 -21.35
N ALA A 28 5.41 -16.98 -21.79
CA ALA A 28 5.43 -16.44 -23.15
C ALA A 28 5.49 -17.59 -24.17
N SER A 29 4.44 -17.73 -24.97
CA SER A 29 4.49 -18.50 -26.21
C SER A 29 4.95 -17.55 -27.32
N ASP A 30 6.00 -17.94 -28.04
CA ASP A 30 6.61 -17.16 -29.12
C ASP A 30 5.59 -16.85 -30.23
N ALA A 31 5.10 -15.62 -30.26
CA ALA A 31 4.48 -15.03 -31.43
C ALA A 31 4.69 -13.51 -31.40
N SER A 32 5.45 -13.01 -32.39
CA SER A 32 5.69 -11.58 -32.60
C SER A 32 4.37 -10.84 -32.84
N ALA A 33 4.10 -9.82 -32.03
CA ALA A 33 3.11 -8.80 -32.32
C ALA A 33 3.76 -7.41 -32.22
N THR A 34 3.86 -6.78 -33.37
CA THR A 34 4.41 -5.44 -33.61
C THR A 34 3.53 -4.37 -32.96
N LEU A 35 4.11 -3.50 -32.13
CA LEU A 35 3.43 -2.31 -31.60
C LEU A 35 3.73 -1.08 -32.48
N PRO A 36 2.72 -0.31 -32.92
CA PRO A 36 2.93 0.98 -33.57
C PRO A 36 3.04 2.10 -32.51
N GLY A 37 4.01 3.02 -32.69
CA GLY A 37 4.05 4.29 -31.97
C GLY A 37 5.31 4.52 -31.11
N GLY A 38 6.48 4.57 -31.75
CA GLY A 38 7.73 4.95 -31.09
C GLY A 38 7.86 6.46 -30.91
N TRP A 39 7.85 6.94 -29.66
CA TRP A 39 8.35 8.27 -29.34
C TRP A 39 9.87 8.21 -29.25
N ARG A 40 10.54 8.67 -30.31
CA ARG A 40 11.99 8.89 -30.31
C ARG A 40 12.31 10.07 -29.40
N TYR A 41 13.08 9.84 -28.34
CA TYR A 41 13.79 10.93 -27.67
C TYR A 41 14.96 11.37 -28.54
N VAL A 42 14.94 12.65 -28.92
CA VAL A 42 16.10 13.35 -29.48
C VAL A 42 17.07 13.62 -28.33
N GLN A 43 18.31 13.14 -28.46
CA GLN A 43 19.44 13.54 -27.60
C GLN A 43 19.74 15.03 -27.80
N PRO A 44 19.88 15.82 -26.73
CA PRO A 44 20.72 17.01 -26.76
C PRO A 44 22.16 16.58 -26.42
N GLU A 45 23.07 16.77 -27.38
CA GLU A 45 24.49 16.95 -27.08
C GLU A 45 24.68 18.26 -26.29
N ASP A 46 25.75 18.30 -25.51
CA ASP A 46 26.25 19.41 -24.69
C ASP A 46 25.63 19.63 -23.29
N ALA A 47 26.37 19.12 -22.29
CA ALA A 47 26.24 19.45 -20.89
C ALA A 47 26.92 20.81 -20.56
N PRO A 48 26.27 21.74 -19.85
CA PRO A 48 26.95 22.90 -19.30
C PRO A 48 27.79 22.51 -18.08
N GLN A 49 29.10 22.75 -18.12
CA GLN A 49 29.99 22.62 -16.96
C GLN A 49 29.71 23.74 -15.94
N MET A 50 29.60 23.40 -14.65
CA MET A 50 29.52 24.38 -13.56
C MET A 50 30.92 24.92 -13.18
N PRO A 51 31.06 26.23 -12.91
CA PRO A 51 32.34 26.86 -12.57
C PRO A 51 32.82 26.60 -11.11
N PRO A 52 34.15 26.65 -10.86
CA PRO A 52 34.81 26.10 -9.66
C PRO A 52 34.87 27.08 -8.46
N VAL A 53 33.75 27.67 -8.05
CA VAL A 53 33.71 28.65 -6.93
C VAL A 53 32.64 28.29 -5.88
N LEU A 54 32.55 27.02 -5.49
CA LEU A 54 31.74 26.60 -4.34
C LEU A 54 32.43 25.54 -3.45
N LYS A 55 33.75 25.34 -3.60
CA LYS A 55 34.53 24.44 -2.73
C LYS A 55 35.15 25.10 -1.49
N SER A 56 34.91 26.39 -1.25
CA SER A 56 35.62 27.15 -0.19
C SER A 56 34.77 27.55 1.03
N ILE A 57 33.48 27.22 1.09
CA ILE A 57 32.61 27.64 2.23
C ILE A 57 32.37 26.49 3.23
N LEU A 58 32.81 25.26 2.94
CA LEU A 58 32.53 24.08 3.76
C LEU A 58 33.57 23.77 4.86
N ASN A 59 34.64 24.58 5.02
CA ASN A 59 35.73 24.30 5.96
C ASN A 59 35.95 25.36 7.06
N ALA A 60 35.03 26.29 7.28
CA ALA A 60 35.19 27.35 8.27
C ALA A 60 33.95 27.54 9.17
N ALA A 61 33.51 26.47 9.83
CA ALA A 61 32.68 26.56 11.04
C ALA A 61 32.69 25.21 11.79
N GLN A 62 33.88 24.77 12.20
CA GLN A 62 33.98 23.76 13.25
C GLN A 62 34.21 24.46 14.59
N LEU A 63 33.47 23.97 15.60
CA LEU A 63 33.71 24.10 17.04
C LEU A 63 33.20 25.39 17.71
N THR A 64 32.04 25.28 18.36
CA THR A 64 31.89 25.53 19.81
C THR A 64 30.49 25.11 20.27
N GLY A 65 30.41 24.44 21.42
CA GLY A 65 29.14 24.23 22.13
C GLY A 65 28.67 22.78 22.23
N SER A 66 29.34 21.99 23.07
CA SER A 66 28.69 20.88 23.77
C SER A 66 27.53 21.44 24.58
N SER A 67 26.30 21.05 24.24
CA SER A 67 25.19 21.01 25.18
C SER A 67 24.38 19.78 24.88
N ILE A 68 24.41 18.84 25.83
CA ILE A 68 23.49 17.73 25.93
C ILE A 68 22.13 18.35 26.23
N GLU A 69 21.41 18.77 25.20
CA GLU A 69 19.96 18.87 25.29
C GLU A 69 19.42 17.46 25.11
N ASN A 70 18.99 16.87 26.23
CA ASN A 70 18.14 15.70 26.24
C ASN A 70 16.91 16.01 25.38
N SER A 71 16.97 15.63 24.11
CA SER A 71 15.84 15.67 23.20
C SER A 71 14.85 14.64 23.71
N VAL A 72 13.92 15.11 24.54
CA VAL A 72 12.77 14.32 24.97
C VAL A 72 12.09 13.85 23.68
N PRO A 73 11.98 12.53 23.43
CA PRO A 73 11.30 12.04 22.26
C PRO A 73 9.87 12.59 22.29
N SER A 74 9.41 13.18 21.18
CA SER A 74 8.01 13.59 21.09
C SER A 74 7.15 12.35 21.37
N LYS A 75 6.17 12.43 22.28
CA LYS A 75 5.26 11.30 22.59
C LYS A 75 4.66 10.65 21.33
N VAL A 76 4.53 11.44 20.27
CA VAL A 76 3.95 11.02 18.99
C VAL A 76 4.94 10.15 18.17
N SER A 77 6.26 10.23 18.40
CA SER A 77 7.25 9.33 17.74
C SER A 77 7.37 7.99 18.47
N GLU A 78 7.15 7.97 19.79
CA GLU A 78 6.97 6.72 20.53
C GLU A 78 5.64 6.05 20.19
N GLU A 79 4.55 6.79 19.96
CA GLU A 79 3.22 6.22 19.67
C GLU A 79 3.16 5.33 18.42
N VAL A 80 4.01 5.53 17.41
CA VAL A 80 4.03 4.65 16.22
C VAL A 80 5.10 3.56 16.35
N ASN A 81 6.28 3.88 16.89
CA ASN A 81 7.34 2.90 17.14
C ASN A 81 6.98 1.88 18.25
N GLN A 82 6.01 2.19 19.12
CA GLN A 82 5.45 1.24 20.09
C GLN A 82 4.23 0.46 19.56
N MET A 83 3.66 0.79 18.40
CA MET A 83 2.39 0.20 17.96
C MET A 83 2.53 -1.11 17.19
N ILE A 84 3.64 -1.32 16.48
CA ILE A 84 3.80 -2.47 15.58
C ILE A 84 5.22 -3.03 15.69
N SER A 85 5.32 -4.32 16.04
CA SER A 85 6.60 -5.03 16.06
C SER A 85 7.07 -5.33 14.64
N GLN A 86 8.39 -5.20 14.40
CA GLN A 86 8.97 -5.56 13.12
C GLN A 86 8.69 -7.05 12.82
N PRO A 87 8.09 -7.36 11.67
CA PRO A 87 7.61 -8.71 11.39
C PRO A 87 8.76 -9.66 11.03
N LYS A 88 8.69 -10.89 11.53
CA LYS A 88 9.66 -11.96 11.28
C LYS A 88 9.09 -13.09 10.45
N ILE A 89 7.77 -13.29 10.50
CA ILE A 89 7.05 -14.30 9.73
C ILE A 89 5.80 -13.71 9.06
N PRO A 90 5.26 -14.34 8.01
CA PRO A 90 4.10 -13.83 7.28
C PRO A 90 2.89 -13.46 8.14
N VAL A 91 2.61 -14.22 9.20
CA VAL A 91 1.49 -13.94 10.10
C VAL A 91 1.67 -12.63 10.87
N ASP A 92 2.91 -12.22 11.17
CA ASP A 92 3.20 -10.94 11.81
C ASP A 92 2.78 -9.77 10.91
N ILE A 93 3.08 -9.86 9.61
CA ILE A 93 2.65 -8.86 8.62
C ILE A 93 1.11 -8.74 8.60
N VAL A 94 0.39 -9.86 8.64
CA VAL A 94 -1.08 -9.85 8.63
C VAL A 94 -1.63 -9.23 9.92
N ASN A 95 -1.01 -9.49 11.07
CA ASN A 95 -1.35 -8.80 12.32
C ASN A 95 -1.07 -7.30 12.24
N ASN A 96 0.07 -6.89 11.66
CA ASN A 96 0.40 -5.48 11.45
C ASN A 96 -0.65 -4.79 10.57
N LEU A 97 -1.09 -5.44 9.49
CA LEU A 97 -2.17 -4.96 8.61
C LEU A 97 -3.51 -4.84 9.34
N LYS A 98 -3.82 -5.77 10.25
CA LYS A 98 -4.99 -5.64 11.13
C LYS A 98 -4.88 -4.42 12.05
N VAL A 99 -3.72 -4.19 12.67
CA VAL A 99 -3.51 -3.01 13.53
C VAL A 99 -3.65 -1.71 12.72
N ILE A 100 -3.10 -1.68 11.50
CA ILE A 100 -3.25 -0.55 10.57
C ILE A 100 -4.72 -0.24 10.30
N PHE A 101 -5.54 -1.27 10.06
CA PHE A 101 -6.97 -1.15 9.84
C PHE A 101 -7.73 -0.71 11.11
N ASP A 102 -7.50 -1.38 12.24
CA ASP A 102 -8.25 -1.14 13.48
C ASP A 102 -7.92 0.22 14.12
N SER A 103 -6.71 0.75 13.89
CA SER A 103 -6.20 1.99 14.53
C SER A 103 -6.11 3.20 13.60
N ASP A 104 -6.68 3.09 12.40
CA ASP A 104 -6.72 4.14 11.37
C ASP A 104 -5.33 4.70 11.00
N LEU A 105 -4.31 3.84 11.00
CA LEU A 105 -2.93 4.30 10.81
C LEU A 105 -2.73 4.93 9.44
N LEU A 106 -3.49 4.51 8.42
CA LEU A 106 -3.45 5.10 7.09
C LEU A 106 -3.86 6.59 7.07
N LEU A 107 -4.50 7.13 8.10
CA LEU A 107 -4.84 8.55 8.17
C LEU A 107 -3.68 9.40 8.74
N ARG A 108 -2.73 8.78 9.44
CA ARG A 108 -1.66 9.46 10.16
C ARG A 108 -0.48 9.74 9.24
N ASP A 109 -0.01 10.99 9.18
CA ASP A 109 1.16 11.37 8.36
C ASP A 109 2.39 10.52 8.67
N LYS A 110 2.62 10.22 9.96
CA LYS A 110 3.76 9.43 10.40
C LYS A 110 3.80 8.03 9.80
N PHE A 111 2.67 7.43 9.44
CA PHE A 111 2.67 6.13 8.77
C PHE A 111 3.47 6.15 7.45
N TYR A 112 3.49 7.27 6.75
CA TYR A 112 4.06 7.41 5.41
C TYR A 112 5.55 7.77 5.40
N THR A 113 6.24 7.72 6.53
CA THR A 113 7.70 7.93 6.55
C THR A 113 8.43 6.66 6.11
N GLU A 114 9.56 6.81 5.42
CA GLU A 114 10.36 5.66 4.95
C GLU A 114 10.76 4.75 6.11
N ALA A 115 11.18 5.33 7.24
CA ALA A 115 11.57 4.59 8.44
C ALA A 115 10.42 3.73 8.98
N ASN A 116 9.21 4.31 9.13
CA ASN A 116 8.08 3.54 9.67
C ASN A 116 7.62 2.46 8.69
N LEU A 117 7.65 2.72 7.38
CA LEU A 117 7.33 1.68 6.41
C LEU A 117 8.33 0.52 6.46
N LYS A 118 9.64 0.82 6.60
CA LYS A 118 10.68 -0.21 6.76
C LYS A 118 10.47 -1.04 8.00
N ASP A 119 10.11 -0.43 9.11
CA ASP A 119 9.90 -1.14 10.38
C ASP A 119 8.60 -1.96 10.36
N ILE A 120 7.48 -1.38 9.92
CA ILE A 120 6.15 -2.01 9.91
C ILE A 120 6.11 -3.24 9.00
N PHE A 121 6.77 -3.18 7.85
CA PHE A 121 6.71 -4.23 6.83
C PHE A 121 8.02 -5.00 6.63
N ASN A 122 9.07 -4.70 7.40
CA ASN A 122 10.41 -5.26 7.24
C ASN A 122 10.92 -5.13 5.79
N LEU A 123 11.09 -3.89 5.34
CA LEU A 123 11.48 -3.53 3.98
C LEU A 123 12.97 -3.19 3.91
N GLU A 124 13.64 -3.64 2.87
CA GLU A 124 14.97 -3.14 2.52
C GLU A 124 14.88 -1.74 1.91
N VAL A 125 13.93 -1.56 1.00
CA VAL A 125 13.69 -0.31 0.28
C VAL A 125 12.19 0.00 0.32
N ALA A 126 11.87 1.24 0.71
CA ALA A 126 10.55 1.80 0.61
C ALA A 126 10.59 3.03 -0.30
N SER A 127 9.59 3.17 -1.17
CA SER A 127 9.41 4.35 -2.00
C SER A 127 8.28 5.18 -1.42
N VAL A 128 8.56 6.45 -1.12
CA VAL A 128 7.57 7.45 -0.72
C VAL A 128 7.65 8.61 -1.70
N ILE A 129 6.55 8.90 -2.37
CA ILE A 129 6.46 9.97 -3.36
C ILE A 129 5.38 10.95 -2.89
N GLU A 130 5.78 12.16 -2.57
CA GLU A 130 4.85 13.24 -2.24
C GLU A 130 4.63 14.15 -3.45
N LYS A 131 3.39 14.48 -3.73
CA LYS A 131 2.96 15.43 -4.74
C LYS A 131 1.95 16.39 -4.12
N SER A 132 2.11 17.67 -4.43
CA SER A 132 1.16 18.71 -4.07
C SER A 132 0.97 19.62 -5.28
N ASP A 133 -0.26 19.87 -5.66
CA ASP A 133 -0.62 20.79 -6.74
C ASP A 133 -1.32 22.06 -6.23
N GLY A 134 -1.28 22.29 -4.91
CA GLY A 134 -1.94 23.40 -4.22
C GLY A 134 -3.42 23.15 -3.91
N ALA A 135 -4.04 22.18 -4.56
CA ALA A 135 -5.40 21.73 -4.29
C ALA A 135 -5.42 20.47 -3.41
N GLU A 136 -4.60 19.50 -3.76
CA GLU A 136 -4.54 18.21 -3.13
C GLU A 136 -3.13 17.89 -2.67
N ARG A 137 -3.03 17.18 -1.55
CA ARG A 137 -1.77 16.57 -1.13
C ARG A 137 -1.87 15.06 -1.30
N ASN A 138 -1.02 14.53 -2.17
CA ASN A 138 -0.96 13.13 -2.51
C ASN A 138 0.36 12.53 -2.01
N THR A 139 0.28 11.48 -1.21
CA THR A 139 1.42 10.66 -0.80
C THR A 139 1.21 9.27 -1.34
N SER A 140 2.14 8.77 -2.15
CA SER A 140 2.14 7.40 -2.67
C SER A 140 3.26 6.61 -2.06
N ILE A 141 2.97 5.37 -1.69
CA ILE A 141 3.93 4.46 -1.07
C ILE A 141 3.97 3.14 -1.81
N SER A 142 5.15 2.55 -1.89
CA SER A 142 5.31 1.16 -2.35
C SER A 142 6.56 0.53 -1.74
N GLY A 143 6.54 -0.79 -1.65
CA GLY A 143 7.65 -1.53 -1.06
C GLY A 143 7.55 -3.02 -1.34
N SER A 144 8.70 -3.69 -1.22
CA SER A 144 8.81 -5.14 -1.30
C SER A 144 9.31 -5.66 0.05
N VAL A 145 8.63 -6.66 0.59
CA VAL A 145 8.99 -7.26 1.89
C VAL A 145 10.26 -8.08 1.74
N SER A 146 11.12 -8.03 2.77
CA SER A 146 12.36 -8.82 2.83
C SER A 146 12.10 -10.31 2.64
N ASP A 147 13.06 -10.98 2.00
CA ASP A 147 13.03 -12.42 1.76
C ASP A 147 13.18 -13.26 3.04
N LEU A 148 13.61 -12.64 4.14
CA LEU A 148 13.60 -13.20 5.49
C LEU A 148 12.19 -13.47 6.01
N VAL A 149 11.19 -12.70 5.58
CA VAL A 149 9.78 -12.88 5.98
C VAL A 149 9.01 -13.65 4.91
N PHE A 150 9.19 -13.27 3.64
CA PHE A 150 8.52 -13.89 2.50
C PHE A 150 9.53 -14.38 1.47
N PRO A 151 9.72 -15.71 1.32
CA PRO A 151 10.65 -16.25 0.34
C PRO A 151 10.39 -15.67 -1.05
N ARG A 152 11.48 -15.31 -1.74
CA ARG A 152 11.38 -14.81 -3.11
C ARG A 152 10.76 -15.87 -4.03
N ILE A 153 10.03 -15.41 -5.04
CA ILE A 153 9.49 -16.26 -6.09
C ILE A 153 10.45 -16.32 -7.28
N LYS A 154 10.45 -17.45 -7.98
CA LYS A 154 11.13 -17.57 -9.27
C LYS A 154 10.29 -16.86 -10.33
N THR A 155 10.95 -16.05 -11.15
CA THR A 155 10.37 -15.39 -12.32
C THR A 155 11.22 -15.73 -13.54
N SER A 156 10.77 -15.37 -14.75
CA SER A 156 11.61 -15.56 -15.93
C SER A 156 12.89 -14.71 -15.83
N GLU A 157 13.95 -15.14 -16.49
CA GLU A 157 15.22 -14.40 -16.58
C GLU A 157 15.03 -12.96 -17.08
N PHE A 158 14.05 -12.74 -17.97
CA PHE A 158 13.67 -11.40 -18.44
C PHE A 158 13.30 -10.43 -17.29
N PHE A 159 12.80 -10.96 -16.17
CA PHE A 159 12.46 -10.19 -14.96
C PHE A 159 13.51 -10.39 -13.85
N GLY A 160 14.75 -10.74 -14.21
CA GLY A 160 15.86 -10.95 -13.28
C GLY A 160 15.85 -12.27 -12.53
N GLY A 161 15.06 -13.27 -12.99
CA GLY A 161 15.04 -14.63 -12.45
C GLY A 161 14.36 -14.79 -11.07
N SER A 162 14.17 -13.69 -10.32
CA SER A 162 13.49 -13.72 -9.04
C SER A 162 12.81 -12.40 -8.65
N ALA A 163 11.61 -12.48 -8.08
CA ALA A 163 10.87 -11.34 -7.52
C ALA A 163 10.54 -11.52 -6.04
N ALA A 164 10.23 -10.43 -5.34
CA ALA A 164 9.83 -10.46 -3.94
C ALA A 164 8.57 -11.31 -3.72
N GLY A 165 8.53 -12.06 -2.60
CA GLY A 165 7.41 -12.93 -2.25
C GLY A 165 6.17 -12.17 -1.78
N ALA A 166 6.33 -10.93 -1.31
CA ALA A 166 5.25 -10.02 -0.98
C ALA A 166 5.63 -8.57 -1.25
N ARG A 167 4.62 -7.75 -1.58
CA ARG A 167 4.78 -6.33 -1.91
C ARG A 167 3.52 -5.56 -1.54
N PHE A 168 3.65 -4.25 -1.40
CA PHE A 168 2.50 -3.37 -1.28
C PHE A 168 2.63 -2.13 -2.15
N GLY A 169 1.47 -1.55 -2.45
CA GLY A 169 1.33 -0.23 -3.01
C GLY A 169 0.13 0.46 -2.36
N GLY A 170 0.19 1.78 -2.21
CA GLY A 170 -0.88 2.51 -1.56
C GLY A 170 -0.58 4.00 -1.51
N GLY A 171 -1.35 4.70 -0.68
CA GLY A 171 -1.18 6.12 -0.49
C GLY A 171 -2.30 6.77 0.27
N LYS A 172 -2.18 8.09 0.39
CA LYS A 172 -3.15 9.00 0.98
C LYS A 172 -3.30 10.24 0.13
N THR A 173 -4.54 10.68 -0.02
CA THR A 173 -4.92 11.95 -0.62
C THR A 173 -5.65 12.78 0.43
N ILE A 174 -5.21 14.01 0.62
CA ILE A 174 -5.95 15.04 1.35
C ILE A 174 -6.53 15.98 0.30
N HIS A 175 -7.85 16.04 0.23
CA HIS A 175 -8.62 16.84 -0.72
C HIS A 175 -8.75 18.28 -0.23
N GLN A 176 -9.04 19.21 -1.14
CA GLN A 176 -9.29 20.63 -0.81
C GLN A 176 -10.35 20.82 0.29
N SER A 177 -11.36 19.95 0.31
CA SER A 177 -12.43 19.99 1.30
C SER A 177 -11.98 19.62 2.73
N GLY A 178 -10.74 19.11 2.89
CA GLY A 178 -10.26 18.49 4.12
C GLY A 178 -10.62 17.00 4.23
N ALA A 179 -11.39 16.45 3.29
CA ALA A 179 -11.65 15.02 3.21
C ALA A 179 -10.34 14.26 2.95
N VAL A 180 -10.24 13.04 3.48
CA VAL A 180 -9.05 12.19 3.34
C VAL A 180 -9.45 10.84 2.78
N THR A 181 -8.73 10.39 1.76
CA THR A 181 -8.85 9.03 1.23
C THR A 181 -7.50 8.35 1.31
N ALA A 182 -7.43 7.16 1.89
CA ALA A 182 -6.21 6.38 1.97
C ALA A 182 -6.48 4.93 1.60
N ALA A 183 -5.50 4.29 0.96
CA ALA A 183 -5.58 2.89 0.59
C ALA A 183 -4.22 2.20 0.69
N LEU A 184 -4.23 0.92 1.03
CA LEU A 184 -3.07 0.06 1.05
C LEU A 184 -3.46 -1.30 0.46
N ASN A 185 -2.83 -1.66 -0.66
CA ASN A 185 -2.97 -2.96 -1.29
C ASN A 185 -1.71 -3.78 -1.04
N PHE A 186 -1.84 -4.88 -0.30
CA PHE A 186 -0.77 -5.78 0.07
C PHE A 186 -1.00 -7.14 -0.60
N GLY A 187 -0.07 -7.54 -1.47
CA GLY A 187 -0.10 -8.81 -2.18
C GLY A 187 0.99 -9.76 -1.71
N MET A 188 0.65 -11.04 -1.59
CA MET A 188 1.57 -12.12 -1.22
C MET A 188 1.39 -13.33 -2.15
N TYR A 189 2.50 -13.90 -2.61
CA TYR A 189 2.47 -15.05 -3.52
C TYR A 189 2.35 -16.39 -2.77
N LYS A 190 3.19 -16.59 -1.75
CA LYS A 190 3.25 -17.80 -0.91
C LYS A 190 3.48 -17.40 0.54
N GLY A 191 3.16 -18.29 1.49
CA GLY A 191 3.43 -18.10 2.91
C GLY A 191 2.35 -17.35 3.68
N GLY A 192 1.32 -16.84 3.00
CA GLY A 192 0.14 -16.27 3.68
C GLY A 192 -0.58 -17.32 4.54
N PRO A 193 -1.21 -16.90 5.66
CA PRO A 193 -1.95 -17.80 6.53
C PRO A 193 -3.13 -18.46 5.77
N ASP A 194 -3.51 -19.66 6.19
CA ASP A 194 -4.72 -20.31 5.71
C ASP A 194 -5.98 -19.51 6.11
N PHE A 195 -7.13 -19.89 5.53
CA PHE A 195 -8.41 -19.25 5.81
C PHE A 195 -8.74 -19.15 7.31
N ASN A 196 -8.57 -20.23 8.07
CA ASN A 196 -8.94 -20.26 9.48
C ASN A 196 -8.03 -19.34 10.31
N ALA A 197 -6.73 -19.39 10.04
CA ALA A 197 -5.76 -18.51 10.67
C ALA A 197 -6.02 -17.04 10.33
N ALA A 198 -6.32 -16.72 9.07
CA ALA A 198 -6.66 -15.37 8.65
C ALA A 198 -7.96 -14.87 9.33
N MET A 199 -9.02 -15.69 9.34
CA MET A 199 -10.29 -15.32 9.95
C MET A 199 -10.19 -15.14 11.47
N LYS A 200 -9.33 -15.92 12.14
CA LYS A 200 -9.03 -15.73 13.56
C LYS A 200 -8.39 -14.38 13.84
N ILE A 201 -7.48 -13.91 12.98
CA ILE A 201 -6.87 -12.58 13.10
C ILE A 201 -7.96 -11.52 12.95
N PHE A 202 -8.80 -11.63 11.92
CA PHE A 202 -9.79 -10.61 11.59
C PHE A 202 -11.10 -10.66 12.39
N ALA A 203 -11.25 -11.63 13.31
CA ALA A 203 -12.36 -11.77 14.25
C ALA A 203 -13.76 -11.86 13.58
N ASN A 204 -13.88 -12.63 12.50
CA ASN A 204 -15.16 -13.07 11.88
C ASN A 204 -16.18 -11.98 11.49
N LYS A 205 -15.77 -10.73 11.25
CA LYS A 205 -16.68 -9.66 10.77
C LYS A 205 -16.87 -9.62 9.24
N PHE A 206 -16.39 -10.65 8.56
CA PHE A 206 -16.25 -10.65 7.11
C PHE A 206 -17.48 -11.27 6.44
N VAL A 207 -17.90 -10.64 5.34
CA VAL A 207 -18.92 -11.15 4.43
C VAL A 207 -18.21 -11.62 3.16
N ARG A 208 -18.56 -12.82 2.69
CA ARG A 208 -18.04 -13.34 1.42
C ARG A 208 -18.57 -12.52 0.25
N LEU A 209 -17.67 -12.10 -0.63
CA LEU A 209 -18.04 -11.47 -1.88
C LEU A 209 -18.29 -12.52 -2.97
N PRO A 210 -19.23 -12.27 -3.91
CA PRO A 210 -19.37 -13.11 -5.09
C PRO A 210 -18.10 -13.05 -5.93
N SER A 211 -17.79 -14.14 -6.63
CA SER A 211 -16.69 -14.16 -7.59
C SER A 211 -17.02 -13.21 -8.74
N GLU A 212 -16.18 -12.20 -8.96
CA GLU A 212 -16.30 -11.31 -10.12
C GLU A 212 -15.64 -11.95 -11.35
N PRO A 213 -16.16 -11.68 -12.56
CA PRO A 213 -15.49 -12.08 -13.79
C PRO A 213 -14.18 -11.29 -13.93
N PHE A 214 -13.05 -11.98 -13.97
CA PHE A 214 -11.74 -11.36 -14.12
C PHE A 214 -11.34 -11.32 -15.60
N PRO A 215 -11.26 -10.14 -16.23
CA PRO A 215 -11.01 -10.00 -17.66
C PRO A 215 -9.61 -10.48 -18.10
N HIS A 216 -8.71 -10.70 -17.16
CA HIS A 216 -7.32 -11.12 -17.41
C HIS A 216 -7.00 -12.52 -16.86
N GLY A 217 -8.04 -13.32 -16.59
CA GLY A 217 -7.91 -14.61 -15.92
C GLY A 217 -7.97 -14.43 -14.41
N GLY A 218 -9.00 -15.02 -13.80
CA GLY A 218 -9.21 -14.94 -12.36
C GLY A 218 -8.25 -15.81 -11.57
N PRO A 219 -8.36 -15.79 -10.24
CA PRO A 219 -7.75 -16.84 -9.44
C PRO A 219 -8.20 -18.20 -9.99
N GLY A 220 -7.25 -19.13 -10.13
CA GLY A 220 -7.51 -20.45 -10.70
C GLY A 220 -8.64 -21.19 -9.96
N ALA A 221 -9.15 -22.27 -10.56
CA ALA A 221 -10.18 -23.08 -9.90
C ALA A 221 -9.74 -23.47 -8.48
N PRO A 222 -10.65 -23.41 -7.48
CA PRO A 222 -10.31 -23.74 -6.11
C PRO A 222 -9.81 -25.19 -6.02
N THR A 223 -8.69 -25.38 -5.33
CA THR A 223 -8.07 -26.69 -5.06
C THR A 223 -8.19 -27.08 -3.58
N ALA A 224 -8.76 -26.21 -2.75
CA ALA A 224 -9.01 -26.42 -1.33
C ALA A 224 -10.26 -25.64 -0.88
N PRO A 225 -10.85 -25.95 0.29
CA PRO A 225 -11.88 -25.13 0.91
C PRO A 225 -11.44 -23.67 1.00
N HIS A 226 -12.35 -22.75 0.73
CA HIS A 226 -12.10 -21.31 0.68
C HIS A 226 -11.05 -20.85 -0.34
N GLY A 227 -10.67 -21.74 -1.26
CA GLY A 227 -9.82 -21.39 -2.39
C GLY A 227 -10.49 -20.36 -3.30
N SER A 228 -9.72 -19.37 -3.76
CA SER A 228 -10.17 -18.35 -4.71
C SER A 228 -11.34 -17.49 -4.19
N GLU A 229 -11.60 -17.52 -2.88
CA GLU A 229 -12.64 -16.70 -2.26
C GLU A 229 -12.11 -15.31 -1.94
N THR A 230 -13.01 -14.34 -1.93
CA THR A 230 -12.76 -12.97 -1.46
C THR A 230 -13.78 -12.61 -0.41
N TRP A 231 -13.32 -11.97 0.65
CA TRP A 231 -14.14 -11.60 1.80
C TRP A 231 -13.89 -10.14 2.17
N ARG A 232 -14.93 -9.45 2.64
CA ARG A 232 -14.85 -8.03 3.00
C ARG A 232 -15.47 -7.77 4.37
N CYS A 233 -14.81 -6.93 5.14
CA CYS A 233 -15.37 -6.25 6.30
C CYS A 233 -15.48 -4.76 6.00
N TYR A 234 -16.64 -4.18 6.30
CA TYR A 234 -16.93 -2.75 6.14
C TYR A 234 -17.37 -2.19 7.49
N GLN A 235 -16.81 -1.06 7.89
CA GLN A 235 -17.10 -0.39 9.14
C GLN A 235 -17.33 1.10 8.90
N VAL A 236 -18.36 1.65 9.53
CA VAL A 236 -18.65 3.09 9.54
C VAL A 236 -18.67 3.55 10.99
N ASP A 237 -17.92 4.62 11.27
CA ASP A 237 -17.83 5.25 12.58
C ASP A 237 -17.79 6.77 12.43
N GLY A 238 -18.92 7.42 12.67
CA GLY A 238 -19.08 8.85 12.42
C GLY A 238 -18.75 9.23 10.97
N GLN A 239 -17.73 10.06 10.79
CA GLN A 239 -17.24 10.53 9.48
C GLN A 239 -16.25 9.57 8.80
N TYR A 240 -15.93 8.45 9.44
CA TYR A 240 -14.92 7.49 8.98
C TYR A 240 -15.59 6.25 8.38
N GLU A 241 -15.20 5.92 7.15
CA GLU A 241 -15.55 4.66 6.49
C GLU A 241 -14.28 3.84 6.28
N ARG A 242 -14.32 2.57 6.66
CA ARG A 242 -13.18 1.65 6.58
C ARG A 242 -13.60 0.36 5.91
N THR A 243 -12.81 -0.08 4.95
CA THR A 243 -12.97 -1.38 4.31
C THR A 243 -11.67 -2.15 4.43
N ILE A 244 -11.78 -3.43 4.78
CA ILE A 244 -10.71 -4.39 4.57
C ILE A 244 -11.25 -5.55 3.75
N THR A 245 -10.61 -5.79 2.61
CA THR A 245 -10.94 -6.89 1.70
C THR A 245 -9.77 -7.86 1.66
N VAL A 246 -10.03 -9.14 1.92
CA VAL A 246 -9.04 -10.22 1.91
C VAL A 246 -9.35 -11.17 0.77
N GLY A 247 -8.33 -11.58 0.04
CA GLY A 247 -8.44 -12.54 -1.07
C GLY A 247 -7.57 -13.76 -0.82
N PHE A 248 -8.10 -14.94 -1.14
CA PHE A 248 -7.41 -16.22 -1.00
C PHE A 248 -7.05 -16.78 -2.37
N ASN A 249 -5.88 -17.43 -2.48
CA ASN A 249 -5.49 -18.17 -3.68
C ASN A 249 -6.26 -19.49 -3.80
N SER A 250 -6.07 -20.24 -4.90
CA SER A 250 -6.78 -21.51 -5.14
C SER A 250 -6.61 -22.54 -4.02
N ALA A 251 -5.50 -22.48 -3.27
CA ALA A 251 -5.22 -23.39 -2.16
C ALA A 251 -5.78 -22.91 -0.81
N GLY A 252 -6.56 -21.83 -0.78
CA GLY A 252 -7.19 -21.33 0.45
C GLY A 252 -6.23 -20.58 1.38
N ASN A 253 -5.06 -20.16 0.87
CA ASN A 253 -4.12 -19.30 1.61
C ASN A 253 -4.31 -17.85 1.23
N LEU A 254 -4.20 -16.97 2.21
CA LEU A 254 -4.31 -15.53 2.02
C LEU A 254 -3.28 -15.07 0.98
N SER A 255 -3.73 -14.32 -0.02
CA SER A 255 -2.91 -13.83 -1.13
C SER A 255 -2.99 -12.33 -1.34
N ASN A 256 -4.05 -11.68 -0.85
CA ASN A 256 -4.22 -10.24 -0.96
C ASN A 256 -4.94 -9.66 0.25
N ILE A 257 -4.56 -8.46 0.66
CA ILE A 257 -5.27 -7.63 1.62
C ILE A 257 -5.34 -6.21 1.05
N LEU A 258 -6.54 -5.68 0.88
CA LEU A 258 -6.80 -4.30 0.52
C LEU A 258 -7.45 -3.59 1.71
N ILE A 259 -6.82 -2.54 2.21
CA ILE A 259 -7.37 -1.65 3.23
C ILE A 259 -7.70 -0.32 2.57
N GLU A 260 -8.91 0.18 2.79
CA GLU A 260 -9.36 1.48 2.30
C GLU A 260 -9.98 2.25 3.45
N VAL A 261 -9.61 3.52 3.61
CA VAL A 261 -10.14 4.41 4.63
C VAL A 261 -10.57 5.72 3.98
N ARG A 262 -11.76 6.20 4.32
CA ARG A 262 -12.26 7.51 3.93
C ARG A 262 -12.66 8.28 5.18
N LYS A 263 -12.30 9.55 5.22
CA LYS A 263 -12.74 10.52 6.21
C LYS A 263 -13.43 11.65 5.44
N SER A 264 -14.72 11.85 5.70
CA SER A 264 -15.49 12.97 5.14
C SER A 264 -15.20 14.28 5.87
#